data_AF-C1DU15-F1
#
_entry.id   AF-C1DU15-F1
#
_cell.length_a   1.000
_cell.length_b   1.000
_cell.length_c   1.000
_cell.angle_alpha   90.00
_cell.angle_beta   90.00
_cell.angle_gamma   90.00
#
_symmetry.space_group_name_H-M   'P 1'
#
loop_
_entity.id
_entity.type
_entity.pdbx_description
1 polymer ?
#
loop_
_entity_poly.entity_id
_entity_poly.type
_entity_poly.pdbx_seq_one_letter_code
_entity_poly.pdbx_strand_id
1 'polypeptide(L)'
;MVIQITSIPENTQDVEHLVSRVFFKSIDLLGGLSKLAEFRTLTWLPSLARASYVIVLREEYLKTEEEIAEKVGLTKNTVRNILRADPTLALEKIKKLEELAKEELKEMKVHTAGGIAKLAYKMIKEGQDAETLVHYCQLVSTEVAQILDVPWAYMVLKHIKGIKYPITEANQLLEKLKDVKIKGHDPKEILNKLHYPIKNPAALLHEIKQVLSSKEEATYGI
;
A
#
# COMPACT_ATOMS: atom_id res chain seq x y z
N MET A 1 28.69 2.83 -35.44
CA MET A 1 28.62 1.90 -34.29
C MET A 1 27.16 1.77 -33.91
N VAL A 2 26.55 0.60 -34.14
CA VAL A 2 25.13 0.35 -33.84
C VAL A 2 25.08 -0.31 -32.46
N ILE A 3 24.57 0.40 -31.46
CA ILE A 3 24.36 -0.17 -30.13
C ILE A 3 23.11 -1.05 -30.22
N GLN A 4 23.27 -2.38 -30.21
CA GLN A 4 22.16 -3.30 -30.02
C GLN A 4 21.74 -3.25 -28.54
N ILE A 5 20.57 -2.69 -28.27
CA ILE A 5 19.96 -2.76 -26.94
C ILE A 5 19.39 -4.17 -26.81
N THR A 6 20.13 -5.05 -26.12
CA THR A 6 19.64 -6.37 -25.70
C THR A 6 18.62 -6.21 -24.56
N SER A 7 17.59 -7.05 -24.53
CA SER A 7 16.57 -7.03 -23.48
C SER A 7 17.17 -7.34 -22.10
N ILE A 8 16.55 -6.79 -21.05
CA ILE A 8 17.03 -6.97 -19.67
C ILE A 8 16.70 -8.40 -19.23
N PRO A 9 17.65 -9.15 -18.64
CA PRO A 9 17.38 -10.49 -18.14
C PRO A 9 16.29 -10.45 -17.07
N GLU A 10 15.30 -11.34 -17.21
CA GLU A 10 14.11 -11.35 -16.38
C GLU A 10 14.29 -12.26 -15.16
N ASN A 11 13.99 -11.76 -13.97
CA ASN A 11 13.71 -12.62 -12.82
C ASN A 11 12.21 -12.92 -12.79
N THR A 12 11.83 -14.19 -12.99
CA THR A 12 10.42 -14.60 -13.04
C THR A 12 9.65 -14.22 -11.78
N GLN A 13 10.26 -14.29 -10.61
CA GLN A 13 9.59 -13.90 -9.35
C GLN A 13 9.33 -12.40 -9.29
N ASP A 14 10.29 -11.57 -9.69
CA ASP A 14 10.14 -10.11 -9.67
C ASP A 14 9.07 -9.65 -10.67
N VAL A 15 9.00 -10.31 -11.85
CA VAL A 15 7.92 -10.10 -12.82
C VAL A 15 6.57 -10.42 -12.18
N GLU A 16 6.41 -11.60 -11.57
CA GLU A 16 5.17 -12.00 -10.91
C GLU A 16 4.73 -11.02 -9.81
N HIS A 17 5.66 -10.58 -8.97
CA HIS A 17 5.37 -9.64 -7.89
C HIS A 17 4.90 -8.29 -8.44
N LEU A 18 5.58 -7.74 -9.45
CA LEU A 18 5.20 -6.45 -10.01
C LEU A 18 3.90 -6.54 -10.83
N VAL A 19 3.69 -7.61 -11.59
CA VAL A 19 2.43 -7.87 -12.28
C VAL A 19 1.27 -7.96 -11.29
N SER A 20 1.48 -8.66 -10.17
CA SER A 20 0.48 -8.76 -9.09
C SER A 20 0.15 -7.38 -8.51
N ARG A 21 1.17 -6.53 -8.27
CA ARG A 21 0.95 -5.15 -7.81
C ARG A 21 0.09 -4.36 -8.80
N VAL A 22 0.45 -4.39 -10.09
CA VAL A 22 -0.31 -3.69 -11.16
C VAL A 22 -1.73 -4.21 -11.24
N PHE A 23 -1.92 -5.52 -11.15
CA PHE A 23 -3.24 -6.14 -11.19
C PHE A 23 -4.10 -5.70 -10.00
N PHE A 24 -3.62 -5.83 -8.76
CA PHE A 24 -4.40 -5.42 -7.58
C PHE A 24 -4.68 -3.92 -7.58
N LYS A 25 -3.72 -3.09 -7.97
CA LYS A 25 -3.97 -1.65 -8.10
C LYS A 25 -5.02 -1.35 -9.17
N SER A 26 -5.07 -2.12 -10.25
CA SER A 26 -6.12 -2.02 -11.26
C SER A 26 -7.49 -2.40 -10.71
N ILE A 27 -7.57 -3.36 -9.79
CA ILE A 27 -8.82 -3.70 -9.09
C ILE A 27 -9.26 -2.57 -8.16
N ASP A 28 -8.35 -1.94 -7.44
CA ASP A 28 -8.68 -0.77 -6.59
C ASP A 28 -9.26 0.37 -7.44
N LEU A 29 -8.67 0.64 -8.61
CA LEU A 29 -9.19 1.63 -9.57
C LEU A 29 -10.59 1.30 -10.11
N LEU A 30 -11.00 0.04 -10.03
CA LEU A 30 -12.33 -0.44 -10.41
C LEU A 30 -13.31 -0.48 -9.22
N GLY A 31 -12.96 0.14 -8.08
CA GLY A 31 -13.79 0.17 -6.87
C GLY A 31 -13.52 -0.99 -5.91
N GLY A 32 -12.42 -1.72 -6.10
CA GLY A 32 -11.98 -2.79 -5.21
C GLY A 32 -12.77 -4.09 -5.33
N LEU A 33 -12.44 -5.05 -4.46
CA LEU A 33 -13.06 -6.39 -4.47
C LEU A 33 -14.57 -6.36 -4.17
N SER A 34 -15.03 -5.43 -3.32
CA SER A 34 -16.46 -5.27 -3.02
C SER A 34 -17.25 -4.95 -4.28
N LYS A 35 -16.74 -4.04 -5.13
CA LYS A 35 -17.37 -3.71 -6.40
C LYS A 35 -17.26 -4.87 -7.39
N LEU A 36 -16.11 -5.55 -7.41
CA LEU A 36 -15.89 -6.74 -8.23
C LEU A 36 -16.95 -7.82 -7.98
N ALA A 37 -17.33 -8.04 -6.72
CA ALA A 37 -18.30 -9.05 -6.32
C ALA A 37 -19.74 -8.76 -6.78
N GLU A 38 -20.04 -7.51 -7.17
CA GLU A 38 -21.35 -7.14 -7.72
C GLU A 38 -21.56 -7.65 -9.16
N PHE A 39 -20.48 -7.99 -9.87
CA PHE A 39 -20.57 -8.45 -11.27
C PHE A 39 -21.01 -9.91 -11.37
N ARG A 40 -22.00 -10.16 -12.23
CA ARG A 40 -22.48 -11.53 -12.50
C ARG A 40 -21.45 -12.41 -13.22
N THR A 41 -20.55 -11.80 -13.99
CA THR A 41 -19.53 -12.50 -14.81
C THR A 41 -18.23 -11.70 -14.85
N LEU A 42 -17.09 -12.38 -14.70
CA LEU A 42 -15.75 -11.78 -14.65
C LEU A 42 -14.90 -12.14 -15.90
N THR A 43 -15.54 -12.13 -17.06
CA THR A 43 -14.90 -12.48 -18.35
C THR A 43 -13.73 -11.58 -18.73
N TRP A 44 -13.63 -10.40 -18.13
CA TRP A 44 -12.58 -9.43 -18.36
C TRP A 44 -11.34 -9.59 -17.48
N LEU A 45 -11.43 -10.35 -16.39
CA LEU A 45 -10.33 -10.53 -15.43
C LEU A 45 -9.06 -11.11 -16.08
N PRO A 46 -9.15 -12.13 -16.96
CA PRO A 46 -7.98 -12.62 -17.68
C PRO A 46 -7.36 -11.57 -18.60
N SER A 47 -8.18 -10.71 -19.22
CA SER A 47 -7.68 -9.62 -20.09
C SER A 47 -6.91 -8.57 -19.28
N LEU A 48 -7.36 -8.26 -18.06
CA LEU A 48 -6.65 -7.36 -17.16
C LEU A 48 -5.33 -7.95 -16.66
N ALA A 49 -5.33 -9.24 -16.29
CA ALA A 49 -4.10 -9.94 -15.91
C ALA A 49 -3.08 -9.92 -17.05
N ARG A 50 -3.50 -10.27 -18.28
CA ARG A 50 -2.62 -10.21 -19.46
C ARG A 50 -2.14 -8.80 -19.76
N ALA A 51 -3.00 -7.78 -19.63
CA ALA A 51 -2.59 -6.39 -19.79
C ALA A 51 -1.51 -5.99 -18.76
N SER A 52 -1.65 -6.45 -17.51
CA SER A 52 -0.66 -6.21 -16.45
C SER A 52 0.71 -6.80 -16.82
N TYR A 53 0.77 -8.04 -17.34
CA TYR A 53 2.02 -8.60 -17.89
C TYR A 53 2.58 -7.78 -19.04
N VAL A 54 1.73 -7.40 -20.01
CA VAL A 54 2.17 -6.64 -21.18
C VAL A 54 2.82 -5.31 -20.77
N ILE A 55 2.21 -4.58 -19.82
CA ILE A 55 2.77 -3.32 -19.33
C ILE A 55 4.10 -3.56 -18.60
N VAL A 56 4.16 -4.52 -17.67
CA VAL A 56 5.39 -4.78 -16.89
C VAL A 56 6.55 -5.23 -17.78
N LEU A 57 6.31 -6.18 -18.70
CA LEU A 57 7.35 -6.69 -19.60
C LEU A 57 7.86 -5.59 -20.54
N ARG A 58 6.98 -4.69 -20.98
CA ARG A 58 7.38 -3.54 -21.80
C ARG A 58 8.22 -2.54 -21.01
N GLU A 59 7.72 -2.10 -19.86
CA GLU A 59 8.25 -0.95 -19.16
C GLU A 59 9.51 -1.27 -18.34
N GLU A 60 9.58 -2.46 -17.74
CA GLU A 60 10.69 -2.82 -16.83
C GLU A 60 11.77 -3.66 -17.52
N TYR A 61 11.40 -4.39 -18.59
CA TYR A 61 12.32 -5.33 -19.26
C TYR A 61 12.57 -4.99 -20.73
N LEU A 62 11.96 -3.91 -21.24
CA LEU A 62 12.10 -3.42 -22.62
C LEU A 62 11.77 -4.47 -23.68
N LYS A 63 10.90 -5.43 -23.36
CA LYS A 63 10.51 -6.49 -24.28
C LYS A 63 9.78 -5.93 -25.51
N THR A 64 10.06 -6.53 -26.66
CA THR A 64 9.41 -6.22 -27.93
C THR A 64 7.96 -6.70 -27.94
N GLU A 65 7.15 -6.21 -28.89
CA GLU A 65 5.76 -6.66 -29.00
C GLU A 65 5.67 -8.17 -29.30
N GLU A 66 6.63 -8.69 -30.06
CA GLU A 66 6.80 -10.10 -30.39
C GLU A 66 7.14 -10.97 -29.17
N GLU A 67 8.18 -10.60 -28.42
CA GLU A 67 8.57 -11.36 -27.21
C GLU A 67 7.42 -11.40 -26.19
N ILE A 68 6.72 -10.28 -26.00
CA ILE A 68 5.56 -10.21 -25.10
C ILE A 68 4.42 -11.08 -25.62
N ALA A 69 4.14 -11.05 -26.92
CA ALA A 69 3.08 -11.83 -27.55
C ALA A 69 3.30 -13.33 -27.35
N GLU A 70 4.52 -13.80 -27.62
CA GLU A 70 4.93 -15.19 -27.41
C GLU A 70 4.79 -15.61 -25.94
N LYS A 71 5.32 -14.80 -25.02
CA LYS A 71 5.33 -15.13 -23.59
C LYS A 71 3.95 -15.13 -22.95
N VAL A 72 3.11 -14.14 -23.26
CA VAL A 72 1.78 -13.97 -22.64
C VAL A 72 0.71 -14.81 -23.36
N GLY A 73 1.02 -15.35 -24.56
CA GLY A 73 0.05 -16.07 -25.39
C GLY A 73 -0.97 -15.14 -26.04
N LEU A 74 -0.51 -14.01 -26.58
CA LEU A 74 -1.31 -13.01 -27.26
C LEU A 74 -0.85 -12.83 -28.71
N THR A 75 -1.69 -12.20 -29.54
CA THR A 75 -1.21 -11.74 -30.86
C THR A 75 -0.40 -10.45 -30.68
N LYS A 76 0.60 -10.22 -31.55
CA LYS A 76 1.35 -8.96 -31.61
C LYS A 76 0.43 -7.73 -31.71
N ASN A 77 -0.66 -7.84 -32.47
CA ASN A 77 -1.64 -6.76 -32.60
C ASN A 77 -2.37 -6.48 -31.28
N THR A 78 -2.74 -7.52 -30.54
CA THR A 78 -3.34 -7.40 -29.20
C THR A 78 -2.39 -6.69 -28.23
N VAL A 79 -1.12 -7.09 -28.21
CA VAL A 79 -0.08 -6.43 -27.40
C VAL A 79 0.04 -4.96 -27.75
N ARG A 80 0.14 -4.64 -29.05
CA ARG A 80 0.19 -3.26 -29.53
C ARG A 80 -1.03 -2.43 -29.10
N ASN A 81 -2.22 -3.00 -29.16
CA ASN A 81 -3.46 -2.33 -28.74
C ASN A 81 -3.47 -2.03 -27.23
N ILE A 82 -2.98 -2.95 -26.41
CA ILE A 82 -2.80 -2.74 -24.96
C ILE A 82 -1.80 -1.61 -24.73
N LEU A 83 -0.63 -1.66 -25.38
CA LEU A 83 0.43 -0.66 -25.22
C LEU A 83 0.02 0.73 -25.71
N ARG A 84 -0.88 0.84 -26.69
CA ARG A 84 -1.42 2.12 -27.19
C ARG A 84 -2.65 2.62 -26.45
N ALA A 85 -3.21 1.84 -25.53
CA ALA A 85 -4.41 2.22 -24.81
C ALA A 85 -4.20 3.51 -24.01
N ASP A 86 -5.21 4.39 -24.05
CA ASP A 86 -5.23 5.66 -23.32
C ASP A 86 -5.78 5.45 -21.90
N PRO A 87 -4.99 5.75 -20.85
CA PRO A 87 -5.43 5.70 -19.46
C PRO A 87 -6.64 6.58 -19.13
N THR A 88 -6.71 7.77 -19.72
CA THR A 88 -7.74 8.77 -19.40
C THR A 88 -9.12 8.31 -19.89
N LEU A 89 -9.18 7.84 -21.14
CA LEU A 89 -10.39 7.29 -21.74
C LEU A 89 -10.87 6.01 -21.02
N ALA A 90 -9.96 5.22 -20.46
CA ALA A 90 -10.32 4.03 -19.69
C ALA A 90 -11.03 4.40 -18.38
N LEU A 91 -10.52 5.38 -17.64
CA LEU A 91 -11.16 5.91 -16.43
C LEU A 91 -12.52 6.53 -16.71
N GLU A 92 -12.65 7.36 -17.75
CA GLU A 92 -13.92 7.98 -18.12
C GLU A 92 -14.98 6.94 -18.45
N LYS A 93 -14.60 5.85 -19.12
CA LYS A 93 -15.49 4.73 -19.40
C LYS A 93 -15.94 4.03 -18.13
N ILE A 94 -15.04 3.80 -17.17
CA ILE A 94 -15.41 3.20 -15.88
C ILE A 94 -16.40 4.09 -15.15
N LYS A 95 -16.12 5.39 -15.02
CA LYS A 95 -17.03 6.35 -14.36
C LYS A 95 -18.41 6.39 -15.03
N LYS A 96 -18.46 6.36 -16.36
CA LYS A 96 -19.73 6.31 -17.11
C LYS A 96 -20.44 4.96 -16.97
N LEU A 97 -19.71 3.86 -16.83
CA LEU A 97 -20.25 2.53 -16.55
C LEU A 97 -20.79 2.41 -15.11
N GLU A 98 -20.30 3.21 -14.17
CA GLU A 98 -20.90 3.32 -12.84
C GLU A 98 -22.25 4.05 -12.87
N GLU A 99 -22.41 5.02 -13.78
CA GLU A 99 -23.67 5.76 -13.97
C GLU A 99 -24.70 5.02 -14.85
N LEU A 100 -24.24 4.19 -15.78
CA LEU A 100 -25.09 3.45 -16.72
C LEU A 100 -25.12 1.96 -16.36
N ALA A 101 -26.23 1.55 -15.73
CA ALA A 101 -26.73 0.19 -15.50
C ALA A 101 -25.79 -1.02 -15.79
N LYS A 102 -25.66 -1.87 -14.75
CA LYS A 102 -25.10 -3.24 -14.59
C LYS A 102 -24.86 -4.18 -15.79
N GLU A 103 -25.28 -3.88 -17.02
CA GLU A 103 -25.19 -4.78 -18.18
C GLU A 103 -23.99 -4.53 -19.11
N GLU A 104 -23.38 -3.33 -19.13
CA GLU A 104 -22.30 -3.01 -20.08
C GLU A 104 -20.88 -3.42 -19.63
N LEU A 105 -20.69 -3.86 -18.38
CA LEU A 105 -19.40 -4.43 -17.94
C LEU A 105 -19.14 -5.85 -18.48
N LYS A 106 -20.10 -6.44 -19.21
CA LYS A 106 -19.98 -7.78 -19.82
C LYS A 106 -18.81 -7.91 -20.79
N GLU A 107 -18.37 -6.81 -21.40
CA GLU A 107 -17.25 -6.80 -22.35
C GLU A 107 -16.33 -5.60 -22.10
N MET A 108 -15.58 -5.62 -21.00
CA MET A 108 -14.42 -4.74 -20.89
C MET A 108 -13.44 -5.13 -22.01
N LYS A 109 -13.44 -4.32 -23.08
CA LYS A 109 -12.61 -4.56 -24.26
C LYS A 109 -11.14 -4.47 -23.87
N VAL A 110 -10.30 -5.21 -24.61
CA VAL A 110 -8.86 -5.35 -24.34
C VAL A 110 -8.14 -4.01 -24.19
N HIS A 111 -8.55 -2.96 -24.92
CA HIS A 111 -7.97 -1.63 -24.78
C HIS A 111 -8.35 -0.93 -23.47
N THR A 112 -9.54 -1.16 -22.93
CA THR A 112 -9.91 -0.62 -21.60
C THR A 112 -9.05 -1.27 -20.51
N ALA A 113 -8.86 -2.59 -20.56
CA ALA A 113 -7.95 -3.30 -19.66
C ALA A 113 -6.51 -2.77 -19.75
N GLY A 114 -6.02 -2.48 -20.97
CA GLY A 114 -4.71 -1.88 -21.17
C GLY A 114 -4.57 -0.48 -20.58
N GLY A 115 -5.60 0.37 -20.74
CA GLY A 115 -5.59 1.73 -20.17
C GLY A 115 -5.56 1.71 -18.64
N ILE A 116 -6.34 0.83 -18.01
CA ILE A 116 -6.37 0.66 -16.55
C ILE A 116 -5.01 0.16 -16.04
N ALA A 117 -4.47 -0.91 -16.64
CA ALA A 117 -3.20 -1.49 -16.23
C ALA A 117 -2.05 -0.47 -16.34
N LYS A 118 -2.05 0.36 -17.40
CA LYS A 118 -1.06 1.42 -17.57
C LYS A 118 -1.17 2.50 -16.50
N LEU A 119 -2.39 2.91 -16.14
CA LEU A 119 -2.61 3.85 -15.05
C LEU A 119 -2.15 3.27 -13.71
N ALA A 120 -2.54 2.04 -13.41
CA ALA A 120 -2.17 1.34 -12.20
C ALA A 120 -0.65 1.24 -12.06
N TYR A 121 0.05 0.85 -13.13
CA TYR A 121 1.50 0.83 -13.17
C TYR A 121 2.10 2.21 -12.84
N LYS A 122 1.63 3.27 -13.49
CA LYS A 122 2.10 4.64 -13.21
C LYS A 122 1.93 5.01 -11.73
N MET A 123 0.77 4.75 -11.14
CA MET A 123 0.49 5.05 -9.74
C MET A 123 1.43 4.28 -8.79
N ILE A 124 1.71 3.01 -9.08
CA ILE A 124 2.65 2.20 -8.30
C ILE A 124 4.06 2.78 -8.37
N LYS A 125 4.51 3.25 -9.54
CA LYS A 125 5.81 3.93 -9.67
C LYS A 125 5.86 5.27 -8.94
N GLU A 126 4.71 5.91 -8.75
CA GLU A 126 4.54 7.12 -7.92
C GLU A 126 4.37 6.81 -6.41
N GLY A 127 4.49 5.55 -6.00
CA GLY A 127 4.39 5.11 -4.59
C GLY A 127 2.97 4.87 -4.10
N GLN A 128 1.97 4.95 -4.98
CA GLN A 128 0.57 4.69 -4.66
C GLN A 128 0.25 3.22 -4.97
N ASP A 129 0.70 2.31 -4.10
CA ASP A 129 0.48 0.88 -4.26
C ASP A 129 -0.99 0.46 -4.05
N ALA A 130 -1.28 -0.83 -4.24
CA ALA A 130 -2.59 -1.41 -3.99
C ALA A 130 -2.94 -1.38 -2.49
N GLU A 131 -4.19 -1.10 -2.15
CA GLU A 131 -4.63 -0.89 -0.76
C GLU A 131 -4.35 -2.12 0.11
N THR A 132 -4.61 -3.32 -0.39
CA THR A 132 -4.34 -4.59 0.31
C THR A 132 -2.86 -4.74 0.66
N LEU A 133 -1.96 -4.33 -0.24
CA LEU A 133 -0.51 -4.42 0.00
C LEU A 133 -0.04 -3.37 1.02
N VAL A 134 -0.58 -2.15 0.93
CA VAL A 134 -0.33 -1.09 1.92
C VAL A 134 -0.79 -1.55 3.30
N HIS A 135 -1.97 -2.18 3.39
CA HIS A 135 -2.49 -2.72 4.65
C HIS A 135 -1.58 -3.79 5.24
N TYR A 136 -1.16 -4.78 4.44
CA TYR A 136 -0.25 -5.82 4.93
C TYR A 136 1.12 -5.24 5.37
N CYS A 137 1.66 -4.29 4.59
CA CYS A 137 2.87 -3.58 4.94
C CYS A 137 2.73 -2.82 6.27
N GLN A 138 1.57 -2.20 6.54
CA GLN A 138 1.30 -1.53 7.82
C GLN A 138 1.28 -2.52 8.99
N LEU A 139 0.67 -3.70 8.83
CA LEU A 139 0.66 -4.74 9.87
C LEU A 139 2.09 -5.19 10.21
N VAL A 140 2.86 -5.57 9.20
CA VAL A 140 4.25 -6.01 9.37
C VAL A 140 5.13 -4.87 9.90
N SER A 141 4.98 -3.66 9.38
CA SER A 141 5.76 -2.49 9.84
C SER A 141 5.46 -2.17 11.30
N THR A 142 4.21 -2.35 11.75
CA THR A 142 3.83 -2.15 13.15
C THR A 142 4.48 -3.20 14.04
N GLU A 143 4.45 -4.46 13.63
CA GLU A 143 5.07 -5.57 14.36
C GLU A 143 6.60 -5.44 14.41
N VAL A 144 7.23 -5.14 13.27
CA VAL A 144 8.67 -4.86 13.17
C VAL A 144 9.04 -3.64 14.01
N ALA A 145 8.23 -2.58 14.02
CA ALA A 145 8.48 -1.41 14.85
C ALA A 145 8.42 -1.72 16.35
N GLN A 146 7.55 -2.65 16.75
CA GLN A 146 7.48 -3.14 18.13
C GLN A 146 8.69 -4.03 18.47
N ILE A 147 9.11 -4.92 17.58
CA ILE A 147 10.24 -5.85 17.79
C ILE A 147 11.59 -5.11 17.80
N LEU A 148 11.77 -4.17 16.88
CA LEU A 148 13.01 -3.40 16.73
C LEU A 148 13.11 -2.22 17.72
N ASP A 149 12.19 -2.11 18.69
CA ASP A 149 12.14 -1.01 19.65
C ASP A 149 12.24 0.36 18.96
N VAL A 150 11.54 0.55 17.83
CA VAL A 150 11.47 1.87 17.17
C VAL A 150 11.10 2.87 18.26
N PRO A 151 11.88 3.95 18.49
CA PRO A 151 11.88 4.60 19.79
C PRO A 151 10.45 4.98 20.16
N TRP A 152 9.86 4.29 21.12
CA TRP A 152 8.52 4.60 21.63
C TRP A 152 8.46 6.08 22.03
N ALA A 153 9.63 6.64 22.41
CA ALA A 153 9.85 8.05 22.62
C ALA A 153 9.51 8.93 21.40
N TYR A 154 9.97 8.58 20.20
CA TYR A 154 9.58 9.29 18.98
C TYR A 154 8.07 9.22 18.75
N MET A 155 7.47 8.04 18.91
CA MET A 155 6.03 7.85 18.73
C MET A 155 5.22 8.70 19.72
N VAL A 156 5.62 8.73 20.99
CA VAL A 156 5.03 9.62 22.00
C VAL A 156 5.18 11.08 21.60
N LEU A 157 6.39 11.53 21.25
CA LEU A 157 6.65 12.92 20.85
C LEU A 157 5.85 13.36 19.61
N LYS A 158 5.69 12.48 18.62
CA LYS A 158 4.92 12.75 17.40
C LYS A 158 3.45 13.03 17.70
N HIS A 159 2.84 12.25 18.58
CA HIS A 159 1.41 12.34 18.89
C HIS A 159 1.06 13.47 19.87
N ILE A 160 1.98 13.80 20.78
CA ILE A 160 1.80 14.92 21.71
C ILE A 160 2.17 16.27 21.10
N LYS A 161 2.58 16.33 19.82
CA LYS A 161 2.95 17.58 19.15
C LYS A 161 1.81 18.60 19.30
N GLY A 162 2.15 19.81 19.76
CA GLY A 162 1.20 20.89 20.00
C GLY A 162 0.45 20.83 21.34
N ILE A 163 0.75 19.87 22.22
CA ILE A 163 0.25 19.92 23.61
C ILE A 163 0.90 21.08 24.37
N LYS A 164 0.12 21.74 25.23
CA LYS A 164 0.62 22.80 26.10
C LYS A 164 1.18 22.18 27.38
N TYR A 165 2.31 22.69 27.84
CA TYR A 165 2.92 22.33 29.11
C TYR A 165 2.70 23.45 30.14
N PRO A 166 2.65 23.14 31.45
CA PRO A 166 2.79 21.81 32.03
C PRO A 166 1.52 20.96 31.88
N ILE A 167 1.70 19.66 31.67
CA ILE A 167 0.60 18.69 31.66
C ILE A 167 0.31 18.33 33.12
N THR A 168 -0.92 18.50 33.56
CA THR A 168 -1.33 18.29 34.97
C THR A 168 -2.02 16.97 35.22
N GLU A 169 -2.58 16.33 34.19
CA GLU A 169 -3.40 15.13 34.32
C GLU A 169 -3.17 14.13 33.19
N ALA A 170 -3.29 12.84 33.50
CA ALA A 170 -3.12 11.75 32.54
C ALA A 170 -4.13 11.79 31.39
N ASN A 171 -5.34 12.29 31.61
CA ASN A 171 -6.38 12.39 30.60
C ASN A 171 -5.94 13.21 29.37
N GLN A 172 -5.15 14.27 29.58
CA GLN A 172 -4.64 15.13 28.49
C GLN A 172 -3.69 14.37 27.54
N LEU A 173 -3.01 13.35 28.07
CA LEU A 173 -2.13 12.48 27.29
C LEU A 173 -2.88 11.30 26.71
N LEU A 174 -3.85 10.75 27.44
CA LEU A 174 -4.63 9.60 27.02
C LEU A 174 -5.43 9.83 25.74
N GLU A 175 -6.04 10.99 25.58
CA GLU A 175 -6.77 11.32 24.35
C GLU A 175 -5.87 11.26 23.11
N LYS A 176 -4.61 11.70 23.24
CA LYS A 176 -3.63 11.77 22.15
C LYS A 176 -2.86 10.47 21.93
N LEU A 177 -2.72 9.65 22.97
CA LEU A 177 -1.90 8.44 22.95
C LEU A 177 -2.72 7.15 22.93
N LYS A 178 -4.06 7.20 22.92
CA LYS A 178 -4.95 6.03 22.98
C LYS A 178 -4.60 4.88 22.00
N ASP A 179 -4.07 5.22 20.82
CA ASP A 179 -3.76 4.26 19.76
C ASP A 179 -2.25 3.93 19.67
N VAL A 180 -1.43 4.43 20.61
CA VAL A 180 0.04 4.26 20.61
C VAL A 180 0.45 3.22 21.65
N LYS A 181 1.14 2.14 21.28
CA LYS A 181 1.76 1.26 22.29
C LYS A 181 3.09 1.85 22.77
N ILE A 182 3.29 1.90 24.08
CA ILE A 182 4.54 2.38 24.70
C ILE A 182 5.35 1.16 25.11
N LYS A 183 6.37 0.81 24.31
CA LYS A 183 7.19 -0.41 24.50
C LYS A 183 6.33 -1.68 24.72
N GLY A 184 5.33 -1.87 23.86
CA GLY A 184 4.38 -2.99 23.95
C GLY A 184 3.26 -2.85 25.00
N HIS A 185 3.35 -1.88 25.92
CA HIS A 185 2.34 -1.68 26.96
C HIS A 185 1.20 -0.74 26.52
N ASP A 186 0.04 -0.91 27.16
CA ASP A 186 -1.08 0.00 27.00
C ASP A 186 -0.77 1.38 27.61
N PRO A 187 -1.06 2.50 26.90
CA PRO A 187 -0.90 3.86 27.41
C PRO A 187 -1.53 4.07 28.77
N LYS A 188 -2.73 3.53 29.02
CA LYS A 188 -3.45 3.72 30.29
C LYS A 188 -2.65 3.18 31.46
N GLU A 189 -1.98 2.06 31.29
CA GLU A 189 -1.19 1.44 32.34
C GLU A 189 0.07 2.24 32.70
N ILE A 190 0.60 3.00 31.75
CA ILE A 190 1.82 3.79 31.92
C ILE A 190 1.49 5.21 32.38
N LEU A 191 0.57 5.89 31.69
CA LEU A 191 0.24 7.30 31.91
C LEU A 191 -0.39 7.56 33.29
N ASN A 192 -1.13 6.60 33.83
CA ASN A 192 -1.72 6.68 35.16
C ASN A 192 -0.70 6.57 36.30
N LYS A 193 0.53 6.13 36.00
CA LYS A 193 1.61 5.94 36.98
C LYS A 193 2.67 7.05 36.92
N LEU A 194 2.52 8.03 36.02
CA LEU A 194 3.46 9.15 35.90
C LEU A 194 3.28 10.15 37.03
N HIS A 195 4.36 10.84 37.40
CA HIS A 195 4.29 11.95 38.34
C HIS A 195 3.98 13.26 37.61
N TYR A 196 2.82 13.84 37.94
CA TYR A 196 2.39 15.15 37.45
C TYR A 196 2.75 16.26 38.46
N PRO A 197 2.97 17.51 38.02
CA PRO A 197 2.87 18.01 36.65
C PRO A 197 4.13 17.81 35.81
N ILE A 198 3.94 17.44 34.54
CA ILE A 198 5.03 17.21 33.59
C ILE A 198 5.33 18.53 32.87
N LYS A 199 6.58 19.00 32.97
CA LYS A 199 6.95 20.38 32.61
C LYS A 199 7.34 20.57 31.14
N ASN A 200 7.81 19.54 30.46
CA ASN A 200 8.26 19.61 29.07
C ASN A 200 8.31 18.19 28.45
N PRO A 201 8.49 18.07 27.11
CA PRO A 201 8.52 16.77 26.44
C PRO A 201 9.63 15.83 26.94
N ALA A 202 10.80 16.35 27.32
CA ALA A 202 11.89 15.52 27.83
C ALA A 202 11.53 14.92 29.21
N ALA A 203 10.88 15.70 30.07
CA ALA A 203 10.38 15.23 31.37
C ALA A 203 9.32 14.13 31.19
N LEU A 204 8.43 14.26 30.19
CA LEU A 204 7.47 13.21 29.88
C LEU A 204 8.15 11.89 29.52
N LEU A 205 9.13 11.93 28.61
CA LEU A 205 9.87 10.74 28.21
C LEU A 205 10.66 10.13 29.39
N HIS A 206 11.20 10.98 30.26
CA HIS A 206 11.89 10.52 31.45
C HIS A 206 10.96 9.77 32.41
N GLU A 207 9.80 10.34 32.74
CA GLU A 207 8.79 9.70 33.60
C GLU A 207 8.30 8.37 33.00
N ILE A 208 8.03 8.34 31.70
CA ILE A 208 7.61 7.10 31.02
C ILE A 208 8.71 6.04 31.12
N LYS A 209 9.98 6.42 30.91
CA LYS A 209 11.11 5.50 31.03
C LYS A 209 11.22 4.94 32.46
N GLN A 210 11.04 5.76 33.49
CA GLN A 210 11.08 5.28 34.88
C GLN A 210 9.99 4.23 35.15
N VAL A 211 8.76 4.48 34.72
CA VAL A 211 7.65 3.52 34.90
C VAL A 211 7.91 2.21 34.15
N LEU A 212 8.49 2.27 32.95
CA LEU A 212 8.87 1.08 32.19
C LEU A 212 9.97 0.27 32.90
N SER A 213 11.01 0.94 33.42
CA SER A 213 12.09 0.27 34.15
C SER A 213 11.59 -0.42 35.41
N SER A 214 10.73 0.23 36.21
CA SER A 214 10.14 -0.40 37.40
C SER A 214 9.22 -1.58 37.08
N LYS A 215 8.59 -1.60 35.89
CA LYS A 215 7.79 -2.74 35.42
C LYS A 215 8.66 -3.92 34.98
N GLU A 216 9.79 -3.65 34.33
CA GLU A 216 10.76 -4.68 33.92
C GLU A 216 11.39 -5.35 35.14
N GLU A 217 11.79 -4.57 36.14
CA GLU A 217 12.31 -5.07 37.43
C GLU A 217 11.28 -5.96 38.15
N ALA A 218 10.01 -5.53 38.21
CA ALA A 218 8.94 -6.30 38.82
C ALA A 218 8.55 -7.60 38.05
N THR A 219 8.81 -7.64 36.74
CA THR A 219 8.48 -8.81 35.89
C THR A 219 9.59 -9.86 35.91
N TYR A 220 10.86 -9.45 36.08
CA TYR A 220 12.02 -10.34 36.07
C TYR A 220 12.65 -10.63 37.44
N GLY A 221 12.16 -10.01 38.53
CA GLY A 221 12.56 -10.38 39.90
C GLY A 221 14.07 -10.23 40.14
N ILE A 222 14.62 -9.05 39.82
CA ILE A 222 15.95 -8.61 40.26
C ILE A 222 15.75 -7.43 41.21
#